data_AF-A0A6J1P2Y7-F1
#
_entry.id   AF-A0A6J1P2Y7-F1
#
_cell.length_a   1.000
_cell.length_b   1.000
_cell.length_c   1.000
_cell.angle_alpha   90.00
_cell.angle_beta   90.00
_cell.angle_gamma   90.00
#
_symmetry.space_group_name_H-M   'P 1'
#
loop_
_entity.id
_entity.type
_entity.pdbx_description
1 polymer ?
#
loop_
_entity_poly.entity_id
_entity_poly.type
_entity_poly.pdbx_seq_one_letter_code
_entity_poly.pdbx_strand_id
1 'polypeptide(L)'
;MMKARYLTFFSYIGTKFRSSEKIWLKEGRNYPDPDSVQGSMELALLKLRPLNYPNLILSSRTDGGVHALNSSAHFDLDRKGDNIYDPHYITYEINKFFFHNELSIYVRKCLRVNDNFSARFNAVSRTYLYRLAVLKPEVEEEEKGVIASFIPIEEWKRCHFIRKKEFDVERFKKGAEYLVGYHDFATFKKFDKLLQHKHNRREIKSIVVKPGQPCTTSYTNSAVDNCFNYWDIEIKGRSFVHNQIRRMVGTLISIAIGKLEPDDIKVMLQVPSKHSWHTFIQNGPPDGLYLCNVEYNPEDLIYDPEKSIANSIVNNEELDCE
;
A
#
# COMPACT_ATOMS: atom_id res chain seq x y z
N MET A 1 -29.71 -19.32 7.69
CA MET A 1 -28.88 -18.09 7.67
C MET A 1 -27.59 -18.50 7.02
N MET A 2 -27.26 -17.88 5.90
CA MET A 2 -26.07 -18.27 5.14
C MET A 2 -24.99 -17.21 5.30
N LYS A 3 -23.81 -17.63 5.78
CA LYS A 3 -22.61 -16.80 5.87
C LYS A 3 -21.72 -17.07 4.67
N ALA A 4 -21.15 -16.02 4.10
CA ALA A 4 -20.15 -16.15 3.05
C ALA A 4 -19.04 -15.09 3.20
N ARG A 5 -17.81 -15.56 3.08
CA ARG A 5 -16.59 -14.77 2.88
C ARG A 5 -16.39 -14.39 1.42
N TYR A 6 -16.05 -13.13 1.21
CA TYR A 6 -15.74 -12.56 -0.09
C TYR A 6 -14.36 -11.93 -0.09
N LEU A 7 -13.70 -11.94 -1.24
CA LEU A 7 -12.48 -11.19 -1.52
C LEU A 7 -12.76 -10.15 -2.59
N THR A 8 -12.43 -8.89 -2.32
CA THR A 8 -12.56 -7.80 -3.27
C THR A 8 -11.20 -7.24 -3.67
N PHE A 9 -11.07 -6.82 -4.93
CA PHE A 9 -9.92 -6.12 -5.48
C PHE A 9 -10.32 -4.70 -5.88
N PHE A 10 -9.55 -3.72 -5.44
CA PHE A 10 -9.92 -2.32 -5.58
C PHE A 10 -8.71 -1.40 -5.68
N SER A 11 -8.93 -0.21 -6.25
CA SER A 11 -7.97 0.87 -6.37
C SER A 11 -8.50 2.12 -5.68
N TYR A 12 -7.60 3.03 -5.28
CA TYR A 12 -7.97 4.32 -4.70
C TYR A 12 -6.88 5.37 -4.83
N ILE A 13 -7.31 6.63 -4.87
CA ILE A 13 -6.44 7.80 -4.69
C ILE A 13 -6.40 8.15 -3.21
N GLY A 14 -5.23 8.02 -2.58
CA GLY A 14 -5.08 8.09 -1.12
C GLY A 14 -5.13 9.50 -0.51
N THR A 15 -5.06 10.55 -1.33
CA THR A 15 -4.81 11.93 -0.87
C THR A 15 -5.92 12.55 -0.04
N LYS A 16 -7.16 12.05 -0.15
CA LYS A 16 -8.30 12.47 0.67
C LYS A 16 -8.51 11.61 1.92
N PHE A 17 -7.80 10.49 2.05
CA PHE A 17 -7.99 9.54 3.15
C PHE A 17 -6.91 9.70 4.23
N ARG A 18 -7.32 9.62 5.49
CA ARG A 18 -6.40 9.61 6.65
C ARG A 18 -5.48 8.39 6.63
N SER A 19 -6.02 7.24 6.21
CA SER A 19 -5.30 5.98 5.99
C SER A 19 -6.19 4.99 5.27
N SER A 20 -5.61 3.88 4.83
CA SER A 20 -6.42 2.74 4.38
C SER A 20 -7.20 2.10 5.53
N GLU A 21 -6.55 1.84 6.66
CA GLU A 21 -7.15 1.21 7.85
C GLU A 21 -7.95 2.24 8.66
N LYS A 22 -9.09 1.81 9.22
CA LYS A 22 -9.92 2.64 10.09
C LYS A 22 -9.33 2.76 11.49
N ILE A 23 -9.78 3.76 12.25
CA ILE A 23 -9.43 3.85 13.68
C ILE A 23 -10.35 2.90 14.47
N TRP A 24 -9.73 2.00 15.24
CA TRP A 24 -10.45 1.15 16.18
C TRP A 24 -10.53 1.82 17.55
N LEU A 25 -11.73 1.92 18.11
CA LEU A 25 -11.94 2.40 19.47
C LEU A 25 -11.46 1.34 20.48
N LYS A 26 -11.10 1.75 21.70
CA LYS A 26 -10.48 0.89 22.74
C LYS A 26 -11.24 -0.40 23.06
N GLU A 27 -12.55 -0.43 22.83
CA GLU A 27 -13.42 -1.58 23.10
C GLU A 27 -13.70 -2.43 21.85
N GLY A 28 -13.02 -2.19 20.74
CA GLY A 28 -13.26 -2.91 19.48
C GLY A 28 -14.63 -2.62 18.84
N ARG A 29 -15.35 -1.60 19.33
CA ARG A 29 -16.64 -1.20 18.79
C ARG A 29 -16.50 -0.68 17.37
N ASN A 30 -17.38 -1.14 16.49
CA ASN A 30 -17.51 -0.62 15.14
C ASN A 30 -18.07 0.81 15.18
N TYR A 31 -17.38 1.73 14.50
CA TYR A 31 -17.79 3.11 14.33
C TYR A 31 -17.66 3.50 12.86
N PRO A 32 -18.61 4.28 12.30
CA PRO A 32 -18.52 4.83 10.95
C PRO A 32 -17.26 5.69 10.75
N ASP A 33 -16.33 5.25 9.90
CA ASP A 33 -15.08 5.97 9.63
C ASP A 33 -14.94 6.32 8.14
N PRO A 34 -15.67 7.35 7.64
CA PRO A 34 -15.65 7.72 6.22
C PRO A 34 -14.28 8.25 5.77
N ASP A 35 -13.41 8.66 6.69
CA ASP A 35 -12.08 9.20 6.37
C ASP A 35 -11.03 8.12 6.07
N SER A 36 -11.40 6.85 6.24
CA SER A 36 -10.56 5.71 5.89
C SER A 36 -11.13 4.94 4.70
N VAL A 37 -10.24 4.31 3.93
CA VAL A 37 -10.67 3.44 2.82
C VAL A 37 -11.48 2.25 3.34
N GLN A 38 -11.02 1.65 4.45
CA GLN A 38 -11.71 0.55 5.12
C GLN A 38 -13.11 0.96 5.55
N GLY A 39 -13.26 2.03 6.34
CA GLY A 39 -14.57 2.46 6.82
C GLY A 39 -15.51 2.88 5.68
N SER A 40 -14.99 3.53 4.64
CA SER A 40 -15.76 3.82 3.42
C SER A 40 -16.30 2.56 2.73
N MET A 41 -15.46 1.52 2.59
CA MET A 41 -15.86 0.22 2.04
C MET A 41 -16.89 -0.49 2.94
N GLU A 42 -16.72 -0.45 4.26
CA GLU A 42 -17.67 -1.04 5.22
C GLU A 42 -19.04 -0.33 5.15
N LEU A 43 -19.06 1.00 5.05
CA LEU A 43 -20.28 1.78 4.84
C LEU A 43 -20.97 1.46 3.51
N ALA A 44 -20.20 1.22 2.45
CA ALA A 44 -20.72 0.78 1.16
C ALA A 44 -21.35 -0.62 1.27
N LEU A 45 -20.69 -1.56 1.94
CA LEU A 45 -21.17 -2.93 2.17
C LEU A 45 -22.47 -2.96 2.97
N LEU A 46 -22.67 -2.04 3.92
CA LEU A 46 -23.93 -1.92 4.66
C LEU A 46 -25.14 -1.60 3.76
N LYS A 47 -24.94 -1.06 2.54
CA LYS A 47 -26.03 -0.85 1.58
C LYS A 47 -26.64 -2.15 1.06
N LEU A 48 -25.91 -3.25 1.13
CA LEU A 48 -26.42 -4.60 0.83
C LEU A 48 -27.38 -5.13 1.91
N ARG A 49 -27.49 -4.43 3.05
CA ARG A 49 -28.27 -4.81 4.23
C ARG A 49 -27.95 -6.22 4.75
N PRO A 50 -26.65 -6.55 4.98
CA PRO A 50 -26.27 -7.80 5.62
C PRO A 50 -26.81 -7.87 7.05
N LEU A 51 -26.95 -9.09 7.59
CA LEU A 51 -27.37 -9.30 8.97
C LEU A 51 -26.26 -8.97 9.99
N ASN A 52 -25.01 -9.02 9.57
CA ASN A 52 -23.82 -8.68 10.36
C ASN A 52 -23.19 -7.36 9.93
N TYR A 53 -22.33 -6.79 10.79
CA TYR A 53 -21.44 -5.71 10.37
C TYR A 53 -20.30 -6.26 9.50
N PRO A 54 -20.08 -5.74 8.29
CA PRO A 54 -19.12 -6.30 7.34
C PRO A 54 -17.69 -5.85 7.66
N ASN A 55 -17.06 -6.41 8.70
CA ASN A 55 -15.69 -6.07 9.07
C ASN A 55 -14.71 -6.39 7.93
N LEU A 56 -14.09 -5.35 7.37
CA LEU A 56 -13.19 -5.49 6.23
C LEU A 56 -11.75 -5.67 6.70
N ILE A 57 -11.08 -6.72 6.21
CA ILE A 57 -9.68 -7.00 6.53
C ILE A 57 -8.83 -6.77 5.28
N LEU A 58 -8.04 -5.70 5.32
CA LEU A 58 -7.14 -5.30 4.24
C LEU A 58 -5.96 -6.27 4.07
N SER A 59 -5.61 -6.56 2.82
CA SER A 59 -4.38 -7.28 2.49
C SER A 59 -3.13 -6.50 2.87
N SER A 60 -3.15 -5.18 2.76
CA SER A 60 -2.06 -4.32 3.19
C SER A 60 -2.60 -3.00 3.69
N ARG A 61 -2.01 -2.51 4.78
CA ARG A 61 -2.24 -1.14 5.24
C ARG A 61 -1.34 -0.20 4.47
N THR A 62 -1.92 0.86 3.94
CA THR A 62 -1.24 2.07 3.47
C THR A 62 -1.50 3.25 4.41
N ASP A 63 -0.51 4.13 4.52
CA ASP A 63 -0.61 5.39 5.26
C ASP A 63 -1.54 6.40 4.55
N GLY A 64 -1.91 7.48 5.23
CA GLY A 64 -2.61 8.60 4.61
C GLY A 64 -1.82 9.20 3.45
N GLY A 65 -2.50 9.49 2.35
CA GLY A 65 -1.92 9.98 1.10
C GLY A 65 -1.40 8.90 0.14
N VAL A 66 -1.14 7.68 0.61
CA VAL A 66 -0.62 6.60 -0.24
C VAL A 66 -1.74 6.03 -1.11
N HIS A 67 -1.46 5.86 -2.40
CA HIS A 67 -2.41 5.34 -3.39
C HIS A 67 -2.39 3.81 -3.45
N ALA A 68 -3.41 3.22 -4.08
CA ALA A 68 -3.36 1.82 -4.50
C ALA A 68 -3.95 1.65 -5.90
N LEU A 69 -3.25 0.93 -6.77
CA LEU A 69 -3.73 0.54 -8.09
C LEU A 69 -4.39 -0.84 -8.08
N ASN A 70 -3.97 -1.72 -7.16
CA ASN A 70 -4.56 -3.04 -6.98
C ASN A 70 -4.36 -3.51 -5.53
N SER A 71 -5.18 -2.97 -4.62
CA SER A 71 -5.33 -3.50 -3.27
C SER A 71 -6.35 -4.63 -3.26
N SER A 72 -6.41 -5.34 -2.14
CA SER A 72 -7.44 -6.33 -1.90
C SER A 72 -7.81 -6.42 -0.42
N ALA A 73 -9.00 -6.92 -0.14
CA ALA A 73 -9.51 -7.10 1.21
C ALA A 73 -10.56 -8.20 1.23
N HIS A 74 -10.74 -8.84 2.38
CA HIS A 74 -11.82 -9.81 2.57
C HIS A 74 -12.78 -9.36 3.67
N PHE A 75 -14.01 -9.86 3.59
CA PHE A 75 -15.08 -9.59 4.54
C PHE A 75 -16.10 -10.73 4.50
N ASP A 76 -16.88 -10.85 5.56
CA ASP A 76 -17.96 -11.82 5.68
C ASP A 76 -19.32 -11.11 5.60
N LEU A 77 -20.27 -11.67 4.86
CA LEU A 77 -21.67 -11.21 4.83
C LEU A 77 -22.62 -12.35 5.19
N ASP A 78 -23.55 -12.05 6.07
CA ASP A 78 -24.63 -12.92 6.50
C ASP A 78 -25.93 -12.50 5.82
N ARG A 79 -26.64 -13.47 5.23
CA ARG A 79 -27.92 -13.26 4.55
C ARG A 79 -29.02 -14.16 5.13
N LYS A 80 -30.25 -13.63 5.16
CA LYS A 80 -31.44 -14.41 5.53
C LYS A 80 -31.76 -15.45 4.45
N GLY A 81 -32.11 -16.66 4.87
CA GLY A 81 -32.33 -17.82 3.99
C GLY A 81 -31.04 -18.60 3.72
N ASP A 82 -31.03 -19.31 2.58
CA ASP A 82 -29.98 -20.25 2.17
C ASP A 82 -29.14 -19.74 0.99
N ASN A 83 -29.41 -18.50 0.54
CA ASN A 83 -28.69 -17.87 -0.56
C ASN A 83 -27.59 -16.94 -0.04
N ILE A 84 -26.54 -16.78 -0.85
CA ILE A 84 -25.47 -15.81 -0.63
C ILE A 84 -25.71 -14.52 -1.44
N TYR A 85 -24.90 -13.49 -1.23
CA TYR A 85 -24.85 -12.33 -2.13
C TYR A 85 -24.05 -12.68 -3.39
N ASP A 86 -24.54 -12.29 -4.56
CA ASP A 86 -23.81 -12.42 -5.82
C ASP A 86 -22.59 -11.46 -5.84
N PRO A 87 -21.35 -11.93 -6.07
CA PRO A 87 -20.17 -11.08 -6.17
C PRO A 87 -20.27 -9.94 -7.19
N HIS A 88 -20.98 -10.13 -8.31
CA HIS A 88 -21.19 -9.06 -9.28
C HIS A 88 -22.08 -7.95 -8.71
N TYR A 89 -23.19 -8.33 -8.08
CA TYR A 89 -24.06 -7.38 -7.38
C TYR A 89 -23.35 -6.62 -6.25
N ILE A 90 -22.52 -7.30 -5.45
CA ILE A 90 -21.68 -6.64 -4.43
C ILE A 90 -20.80 -5.56 -5.08
N THR A 91 -20.12 -5.90 -6.17
CA THR A 91 -19.24 -4.98 -6.90
C THR A 91 -20.01 -3.76 -7.40
N TYR A 92 -21.18 -3.98 -7.99
CA TYR A 92 -22.06 -2.93 -8.50
C TYR A 92 -22.49 -1.97 -7.39
N GLU A 93 -23.04 -2.46 -6.29
CA GLU A 93 -23.56 -1.63 -5.20
C GLU A 93 -22.46 -0.83 -4.50
N ILE A 94 -21.27 -1.41 -4.29
CA ILE A 94 -20.15 -0.67 -3.70
C ILE A 94 -19.69 0.47 -4.62
N ASN A 95 -19.52 0.22 -5.93
CA ASN A 95 -19.12 1.27 -6.86
C ASN A 95 -20.19 2.35 -7.02
N LYS A 96 -21.47 1.98 -7.01
CA LYS A 96 -22.59 2.93 -6.99
C LYS A 96 -22.55 3.82 -5.75
N PHE A 97 -22.22 3.26 -4.59
CA PHE A 97 -22.02 4.04 -3.37
C PHE A 97 -20.85 5.03 -3.51
N PHE A 98 -19.69 4.58 -4.01
CA PHE A 98 -18.54 5.47 -4.18
C PHE A 98 -18.78 6.60 -5.17
N PHE A 99 -19.46 6.31 -6.29
CA PHE A 99 -19.85 7.32 -7.26
C PHE A 99 -20.74 8.41 -6.65
N HIS A 100 -21.82 8.03 -5.95
CA HIS A 100 -22.74 9.01 -5.36
C HIS A 100 -22.14 9.81 -4.19
N ASN A 101 -21.09 9.30 -3.54
CA ASN A 101 -20.42 9.98 -2.42
C ASN A 101 -19.09 10.63 -2.84
N GLU A 102 -18.78 10.71 -4.14
CA GLU A 102 -17.56 11.32 -4.69
C GLU A 102 -16.26 10.76 -4.09
N LEU A 103 -16.29 9.48 -3.72
CA LEU A 103 -15.15 8.79 -3.12
C LEU A 103 -14.24 8.27 -4.22
N SER A 104 -12.94 8.58 -4.12
CA SER A 104 -11.92 8.16 -5.09
C SER A 104 -11.47 6.72 -4.87
N ILE A 105 -12.44 5.79 -4.83
CA ILE A 105 -12.25 4.34 -4.69
C ILE A 105 -12.99 3.65 -5.84
N TYR A 106 -12.38 2.63 -6.43
CA TYR A 106 -12.99 1.81 -7.46
C TYR A 106 -12.79 0.31 -7.17
N VAL A 107 -13.88 -0.44 -7.08
CA VAL A 107 -13.86 -1.90 -6.96
C VAL A 107 -13.85 -2.52 -8.35
N ARG A 108 -12.78 -3.25 -8.67
CA ARG A 108 -12.64 -3.95 -9.95
C ARG A 108 -13.50 -5.21 -9.98
N LYS A 109 -13.44 -6.02 -8.92
CA LYS A 109 -14.19 -7.27 -8.80
C LYS A 109 -14.26 -7.77 -7.37
N CYS A 110 -15.28 -8.59 -7.11
CA CYS A 110 -15.45 -9.37 -5.91
C CYS A 110 -15.51 -10.86 -6.27
N LEU A 111 -15.02 -11.73 -5.39
CA LEU A 111 -15.02 -13.19 -5.54
C LEU A 111 -15.57 -13.82 -4.26
N ARG A 112 -16.31 -14.93 -4.38
CA ARG A 112 -16.53 -15.85 -3.25
C ARG A 112 -15.23 -16.64 -3.04
N VAL A 113 -14.77 -16.72 -1.79
CA VAL A 113 -13.60 -17.49 -1.38
C VAL A 113 -13.94 -18.36 -0.18
N ASN A 114 -13.10 -19.33 0.16
CA ASN A 114 -13.32 -20.20 1.32
C ASN A 114 -13.30 -19.41 2.64
N ASP A 115 -14.01 -19.91 3.65
CA ASP A 115 -14.22 -19.20 4.92
C ASP A 115 -12.93 -19.08 5.76
N ASN A 116 -11.89 -19.84 5.43
CA ASN A 116 -10.55 -19.75 6.02
C ASN A 116 -9.62 -18.77 5.28
N PHE A 117 -10.01 -18.25 4.12
CA PHE A 117 -9.16 -17.35 3.34
C PHE A 117 -8.93 -16.03 4.10
N SER A 118 -7.69 -15.53 4.05
CA SER A 118 -7.30 -14.22 4.58
C SER A 118 -6.53 -13.43 3.54
N ALA A 119 -7.11 -12.29 3.12
CA ALA A 119 -6.44 -11.33 2.24
C ALA A 119 -5.07 -10.88 2.77
N ARG A 120 -4.87 -10.92 4.09
CA ARG A 120 -3.59 -10.56 4.70
C ARG A 120 -2.61 -11.72 4.72
N PHE A 121 -3.02 -12.88 5.20
CA PHE A 121 -2.11 -13.99 5.49
C PHE A 121 -1.83 -14.89 4.28
N ASN A 122 -2.81 -15.07 3.38
CA ASN A 122 -2.63 -15.81 2.14
C ASN A 122 -1.88 -15.02 1.06
N ALA A 123 -1.68 -13.71 1.23
CA ALA A 123 -0.93 -12.92 0.28
C ALA A 123 0.55 -13.36 0.23
N VAL A 124 0.96 -13.86 -0.94
CA VAL A 124 2.29 -14.36 -1.28
C VAL A 124 3.29 -13.21 -1.42
N SER A 125 2.86 -12.11 -2.02
CA SER A 125 3.68 -10.91 -2.19
C SER A 125 2.85 -9.64 -2.34
N ARG A 126 3.50 -8.51 -2.09
CA ARG A 126 2.99 -7.16 -2.34
C ARG A 126 4.04 -6.41 -3.15
N THR A 127 3.61 -5.79 -4.24
CA THR A 127 4.46 -4.94 -5.08
C THR A 127 4.02 -3.50 -4.91
N TYR A 128 4.97 -2.65 -4.55
CA TYR A 128 4.79 -1.21 -4.49
C TYR A 128 5.57 -0.52 -5.59
N LEU A 129 5.05 0.62 -6.05
CA LEU A 129 5.77 1.56 -6.91
C LEU A 129 5.93 2.87 -6.14
N TYR A 130 7.15 3.39 -6.06
CA TYR A 130 7.40 4.77 -5.68
C TYR A 130 7.85 5.55 -6.91
N ARG A 131 7.17 6.65 -7.23
CA ARG A 131 7.49 7.52 -8.37
C ARG A 131 8.27 8.75 -7.91
N LEU A 132 9.41 8.98 -8.56
CA LEU A 132 10.22 10.19 -8.38
C LEU A 132 10.25 11.00 -9.68
N ALA A 133 10.29 12.32 -9.53
CA ALA A 133 10.53 13.28 -10.61
C ALA A 133 11.67 14.20 -10.18
N VAL A 134 12.85 14.01 -10.76
CA VAL A 134 14.08 14.75 -10.41
C VAL A 134 14.27 15.87 -11.42
N LEU A 135 14.42 17.11 -10.95
CA LEU A 135 14.61 18.26 -11.82
C LEU A 135 15.85 18.05 -12.69
N LYS A 136 15.68 18.23 -14.00
CA LYS A 136 16.76 18.10 -14.97
C LYS A 136 17.87 19.14 -14.67
N PRO A 137 19.16 18.76 -14.76
CA PRO A 137 20.27 19.68 -14.50
C PRO A 137 20.22 20.94 -15.37
N GLU A 138 19.73 20.81 -16.60
CA GLU A 138 19.68 21.87 -17.62
C GLU A 138 18.55 22.88 -17.39
N VAL A 139 17.60 22.60 -16.50
CA VAL A 139 16.49 23.53 -16.24
C VAL A 139 16.99 24.71 -15.41
N GLU A 140 16.94 25.91 -15.97
CA GLU A 140 17.27 27.13 -15.25
C GLU A 140 16.25 27.40 -14.14
N GLU A 141 16.75 27.75 -12.96
CA GLU A 141 15.91 28.04 -11.81
C GLU A 141 16.02 29.52 -11.49
N GLU A 142 14.88 30.20 -11.42
CA GLU A 142 14.84 31.55 -10.84
C GLU A 142 15.21 31.49 -9.35
N GLU A 143 15.94 32.49 -8.84
CA GLU A 143 16.39 32.57 -7.44
C GLU A 143 15.26 32.39 -6.41
N LYS A 144 14.02 32.76 -6.78
CA LYS A 144 12.83 32.66 -5.92
C LYS A 144 11.79 31.62 -6.38
N GLY A 145 12.07 30.86 -7.42
CA GLY A 145 11.13 29.85 -7.92
C GLY A 145 10.84 28.81 -6.83
N VAL A 146 9.64 28.24 -6.82
CA VAL A 146 9.29 27.08 -5.97
C VAL A 146 9.15 25.85 -6.85
N ILE A 147 9.42 24.65 -6.32
CA ILE A 147 9.31 23.41 -7.12
C ILE A 147 7.90 23.23 -7.71
N ALA A 148 6.88 23.75 -7.01
CA ALA A 148 5.49 23.74 -7.45
C ALA A 148 5.27 24.48 -8.78
N SER A 149 6.11 25.46 -9.14
CA SER A 149 6.04 26.18 -10.41
C SER A 149 6.31 25.29 -11.63
N PHE A 150 6.92 24.12 -11.43
CA PHE A 150 7.28 23.19 -12.49
C PHE A 150 6.38 21.97 -12.55
N ILE A 151 5.53 21.72 -11.54
CA ILE A 151 4.77 20.47 -11.42
C ILE A 151 3.60 20.48 -12.42
N PRO A 152 3.54 19.52 -13.37
CA PRO A 152 2.37 19.37 -14.23
C PRO A 152 1.14 19.00 -13.40
N ILE A 153 -0.02 19.56 -13.73
CA ILE A 153 -1.26 19.33 -12.97
C ILE A 153 -1.67 17.84 -12.98
N GLU A 154 -1.33 17.11 -14.03
CA GLU A 154 -1.57 15.68 -14.17
C GLU A 154 -0.76 14.83 -13.20
N GLU A 155 0.37 15.35 -12.72
CA GLU A 155 1.26 14.69 -11.76
C GLU A 155 1.07 15.19 -10.31
N TRP A 156 0.19 16.18 -10.11
CA TRP A 156 -0.07 16.75 -8.80
C TRP A 156 -0.54 15.65 -7.82
N LYS A 157 0.25 15.47 -6.75
CA LYS A 157 0.06 14.40 -5.75
C LYS A 157 0.01 13.00 -6.37
N ARG A 158 0.89 12.73 -7.35
CA ARG A 158 1.08 11.41 -7.97
C ARG A 158 2.55 10.99 -8.10
N CYS A 159 3.44 11.86 -7.67
CA CYS A 159 4.88 11.69 -7.81
C CYS A 159 5.58 12.53 -6.73
N HIS A 160 6.73 12.07 -6.25
CA HIS A 160 7.58 12.90 -5.40
C HIS A 160 8.58 13.68 -6.26
N PHE A 161 8.41 14.99 -6.27
CA PHE A 161 9.29 15.91 -6.98
C PHE A 161 10.52 16.29 -6.14
N ILE A 162 11.69 16.23 -6.77
CA ILE A 162 13.00 16.52 -6.18
C ILE A 162 13.67 17.63 -6.98
N ARG A 163 14.02 18.72 -6.32
CA ARG A 163 14.71 19.90 -6.91
C ARG A 163 16.24 19.78 -6.92
N LYS A 164 16.79 18.76 -6.26
CA LYS A 164 18.24 18.59 -6.06
C LYS A 164 18.90 18.10 -7.34
N LYS A 165 19.60 19.00 -8.05
CA LYS A 165 20.32 18.72 -9.31
C LYS A 165 21.51 17.78 -9.10
N GLU A 166 22.03 17.72 -7.87
CA GLU A 166 23.08 16.78 -7.45
C GLU A 166 22.59 15.32 -7.29
N PHE A 167 21.32 15.03 -7.60
CA PHE A 167 20.77 13.69 -7.48
C PHE A 167 21.45 12.70 -8.45
N ASP A 168 22.13 11.72 -7.87
CA ASP A 168 22.78 10.62 -8.58
C ASP A 168 21.95 9.33 -8.43
N VAL A 169 21.39 8.88 -9.54
CA VAL A 169 20.58 7.65 -9.59
C VAL A 169 21.41 6.38 -9.43
N GLU A 170 22.69 6.38 -9.78
CA GLU A 170 23.56 5.21 -9.63
C GLU A 170 23.92 5.02 -8.16
N ARG A 171 24.14 6.11 -7.41
CA ARG A 171 24.23 6.05 -5.94
C ARG A 171 22.93 5.56 -5.31
N PHE A 172 21.78 6.03 -5.80
CA PHE A 172 20.46 5.54 -5.35
C PHE A 172 20.34 4.02 -5.55
N LYS A 173 20.66 3.53 -6.76
CA LYS A 173 20.63 2.10 -7.10
C LYS A 173 21.55 1.27 -6.22
N LYS A 174 22.79 1.71 -6.02
CA LYS A 174 23.76 1.04 -5.15
C LYS A 174 23.27 0.93 -3.70
N GLY A 175 22.63 1.98 -3.16
CA GLY A 175 22.00 1.91 -1.85
C GLY A 175 20.81 0.94 -1.81
N ALA A 176 20.02 0.88 -2.89
CA ALA A 176 18.85 0.02 -2.98
C ALA A 176 19.22 -1.47 -2.97
N GLU A 177 20.35 -1.84 -3.58
CA GLU A 177 20.86 -3.22 -3.57
C GLU A 177 21.06 -3.76 -2.15
N TYR A 178 21.57 -2.94 -1.22
CA TYR A 178 21.80 -3.37 0.16
C TYR A 178 20.51 -3.62 0.96
N LEU A 179 19.37 -3.10 0.51
CA LEU A 179 18.08 -3.33 1.16
C LEU A 179 17.43 -4.65 0.72
N VAL A 180 17.88 -5.25 -0.39
CA VAL A 180 17.36 -6.54 -0.88
C VAL A 180 17.82 -7.68 0.05
N GLY A 181 16.95 -8.66 0.26
CA GLY A 181 17.19 -9.81 1.12
C GLY A 181 16.48 -9.74 2.47
N TYR A 182 16.92 -10.58 3.40
CA TYR A 182 16.29 -10.79 4.71
C TYR A 182 17.01 -9.99 5.80
N HIS A 183 16.36 -8.95 6.32
CA HIS A 183 16.97 -8.03 7.29
C HIS A 183 16.00 -7.67 8.42
N ASP A 184 16.54 -7.18 9.53
CA ASP A 184 15.74 -6.47 10.53
C ASP A 184 15.54 -5.00 10.11
N PHE A 185 14.31 -4.62 9.78
CA PHE A 185 13.96 -3.28 9.32
C PHE A 185 13.52 -2.34 10.45
N ALA A 186 13.90 -2.60 11.72
CA ALA A 186 13.57 -1.71 12.84
C ALA A 186 14.03 -0.25 12.58
N THR A 187 15.20 -0.06 11.97
CA THR A 187 15.73 1.26 11.59
C THR A 187 14.83 1.98 10.57
N PHE A 188 14.10 1.25 9.73
CA PHE A 188 13.24 1.79 8.67
C PHE A 188 11.75 1.80 9.04
N LYS A 189 11.38 1.57 10.29
CA LYS A 189 9.97 1.56 10.75
C LYS A 189 9.57 2.86 11.44
N LYS A 190 8.32 3.32 11.30
CA LYS A 190 7.78 4.36 12.20
C LYS A 190 7.68 3.80 13.62
N PHE A 191 8.43 4.40 14.55
CA PHE A 191 8.42 3.96 15.95
C PHE A 191 7.05 4.19 16.59
N ASP A 192 6.55 3.16 17.28
CA ASP A 192 5.30 3.18 18.02
C ASP A 192 5.52 2.50 19.37
N LYS A 193 5.30 3.25 20.46
CA LYS A 193 5.50 2.78 21.84
C LYS A 193 4.57 1.64 22.22
N LEU A 194 3.42 1.51 21.56
CA LEU A 194 2.39 0.50 21.88
C LEU A 194 2.65 -0.86 21.20
N LEU A 195 3.59 -0.95 20.27
CA LEU A 195 3.82 -2.13 19.42
C LEU A 195 5.25 -2.69 19.52
N GLN A 196 5.85 -2.65 20.71
CA GLN A 196 7.26 -3.00 20.94
C GLN A 196 7.58 -4.48 20.65
N HIS A 197 6.61 -5.39 20.77
CA HIS A 197 6.82 -6.84 20.65
C HIS A 197 6.61 -7.43 19.24
N LYS A 198 6.40 -6.61 18.20
CA LYS A 198 6.23 -7.13 16.83
C LYS A 198 7.59 -7.37 16.17
N HIS A 199 7.77 -8.57 15.62
CA HIS A 199 8.95 -8.92 14.83
C HIS A 199 9.07 -8.01 13.59
N ASN A 200 10.24 -7.38 13.43
CA ASN A 200 10.50 -6.38 12.38
C ASN A 200 11.30 -6.92 11.20
N ARG A 201 11.73 -8.20 11.23
CA ARG A 201 12.44 -8.77 10.08
C ARG A 201 11.51 -8.98 8.91
N ARG A 202 11.96 -8.58 7.72
CA ARG A 202 11.24 -8.75 6.46
C ARG A 202 12.21 -9.21 5.39
N GLU A 203 11.66 -9.86 4.38
CA GLU A 203 12.37 -10.16 3.15
C GLU A 203 11.90 -9.21 2.06
N ILE A 204 12.83 -8.43 1.53
CA ILE A 204 12.63 -7.68 0.29
C ILE A 204 13.13 -8.57 -0.84
N LYS A 205 12.21 -9.01 -1.71
CA LYS A 205 12.51 -9.91 -2.82
C LYS A 205 13.24 -9.17 -3.95
N SER A 206 12.84 -7.95 -4.24
CA SER A 206 13.49 -7.12 -5.25
C SER A 206 13.23 -5.64 -5.01
N ILE A 207 14.20 -4.83 -5.44
CA ILE A 207 14.04 -3.40 -5.69
C ILE A 207 14.56 -3.13 -7.09
N VAL A 208 13.71 -2.59 -7.96
CA VAL A 208 14.07 -2.26 -9.35
C VAL A 208 13.87 -0.77 -9.56
N VAL A 209 14.94 -0.08 -9.94
CA VAL A 209 14.93 1.36 -10.27
C VAL A 209 15.09 1.51 -11.76
N LYS A 210 14.07 2.04 -12.44
CA LYS A 210 14.05 2.21 -13.90
C LYS A 210 13.57 3.60 -14.29
N PRO A 211 13.94 4.11 -15.48
CA PRO A 211 13.33 5.33 -16.00
C PRO A 211 11.80 5.21 -16.02
N GLY A 212 11.15 6.19 -15.41
CA GLY A 212 9.70 6.34 -15.41
C GLY A 212 9.23 7.21 -16.57
N GLN A 213 7.91 7.35 -16.69
CA GLN A 213 7.29 8.26 -17.66
C GLN A 213 6.33 9.21 -16.94
N PRO A 214 6.21 10.47 -17.38
CA PRO A 214 5.17 11.35 -16.91
C PRO A 214 3.78 10.85 -17.31
N CYS A 215 2.76 11.21 -16.54
CA CYS A 215 1.34 11.04 -16.85
C CYS A 215 0.79 12.21 -17.68
N THR A 216 1.64 13.01 -18.32
CA THR A 216 1.23 14.15 -19.14
C THR A 216 0.52 13.68 -20.41
N THR A 217 -0.38 14.52 -20.91
CA THR A 217 -1.14 14.25 -22.15
C THR A 217 -0.49 14.97 -23.33
N SER A 218 -0.97 14.74 -24.55
CA SER A 218 -0.51 15.49 -25.72
C SER A 218 -0.65 17.02 -25.59
N TYR A 219 -1.50 17.50 -24.70
CA TYR A 219 -1.72 18.93 -24.45
C TYR A 219 -0.64 19.56 -23.56
N THR A 220 0.07 18.78 -22.73
CA THR A 220 1.06 19.23 -21.74
C THR A 220 2.42 18.55 -21.91
N ASN A 221 2.60 17.79 -22.99
CA ASN A 221 3.84 17.09 -23.29
C ASN A 221 4.81 17.94 -24.14
N SER A 222 4.84 19.26 -23.90
CA SER A 222 5.85 20.11 -24.55
C SER A 222 7.21 19.94 -23.87
N ALA A 223 8.30 20.17 -24.61
CA ALA A 223 9.65 20.11 -24.03
C ALA A 223 9.86 21.15 -22.90
N VAL A 224 9.08 22.23 -22.91
CA VAL A 224 9.09 23.29 -21.88
C VAL A 224 8.44 22.81 -20.58
N ASP A 225 7.42 21.95 -20.68
CA ASP A 225 6.68 21.42 -19.52
C ASP A 225 7.37 20.20 -18.88
N ASN A 226 8.25 19.51 -19.62
CA ASN A 226 8.96 18.34 -19.12
C ASN A 226 10.30 18.69 -18.45
N CYS A 227 10.24 19.34 -17.29
CA CYS A 227 11.40 19.74 -16.51
C CYS A 227 12.07 18.60 -15.71
N PHE A 228 11.54 17.38 -15.75
CA PHE A 228 11.93 16.30 -14.83
C PHE A 228 12.41 15.03 -15.53
N ASN A 229 13.38 14.36 -14.92
CA ASN A 229 13.71 12.96 -15.15
C ASN A 229 12.88 12.10 -14.19
N TYR A 230 12.01 11.26 -14.72
CA TYR A 230 11.14 10.40 -13.93
C TYR A 230 11.81 9.06 -13.63
N TRP A 231 11.59 8.54 -12.42
CA TRP A 231 12.09 7.24 -11.99
C TRP A 231 10.99 6.46 -11.28
N ASP A 232 10.86 5.20 -11.69
CA ASP A 232 9.97 4.22 -11.08
C ASP A 232 10.78 3.26 -10.22
N ILE A 233 10.48 3.25 -8.92
CA ILE A 233 11.11 2.36 -7.93
C ILE A 233 10.10 1.30 -7.53
N GLU A 234 10.22 0.12 -8.14
CA GLU A 234 9.41 -1.03 -7.84
C GLU A 234 10.01 -1.81 -6.67
N ILE A 235 9.23 -2.05 -5.61
CA ILE A 235 9.67 -2.77 -4.41
C ILE A 235 8.72 -3.94 -4.19
N LYS A 236 9.25 -5.17 -4.26
CA LYS A 236 8.49 -6.41 -4.05
C LYS A 236 8.94 -7.09 -2.77
N GLY A 237 8.00 -7.54 -1.96
CA GLY A 237 8.28 -8.29 -0.73
C GLY A 237 7.05 -9.03 -0.23
N ARG A 238 7.22 -9.95 0.72
CA ARG A 238 6.07 -10.64 1.33
C ARG A 238 5.25 -9.66 2.17
N SER A 239 5.91 -8.91 3.06
CA SER A 239 5.25 -7.92 3.91
C SER A 239 6.22 -6.81 4.28
N PHE A 240 5.67 -5.69 4.75
CA PHE A 240 6.45 -4.52 5.13
C PHE A 240 6.04 -4.05 6.53
N VAL A 241 6.96 -3.45 7.28
CA VAL A 241 6.66 -2.76 8.55
C VAL A 241 6.11 -1.36 8.28
N HIS A 242 5.47 -0.75 9.28
CA HIS A 242 4.84 0.58 9.15
C HIS A 242 5.86 1.64 8.70
N ASN A 243 5.54 2.37 7.62
CA ASN A 243 6.39 3.34 6.92
C ASN A 243 7.68 2.80 6.29
N GLN A 244 7.90 1.48 6.24
CA GLN A 244 9.17 0.89 5.77
C GLN A 244 9.64 1.46 4.44
N ILE A 245 8.78 1.36 3.43
CA ILE A 245 9.09 1.77 2.07
C ILE A 245 9.42 3.27 2.00
N ARG A 246 8.63 4.11 2.68
CA ARG A 246 8.83 5.56 2.66
C ARG A 246 10.12 5.98 3.36
N ARG A 247 10.51 5.29 4.44
CA ARG A 247 11.79 5.52 5.12
C ARG A 247 12.96 5.02 4.28
N MET A 248 12.84 3.86 3.65
CA MET A 248 13.84 3.37 2.69
C MET A 248 14.06 4.38 1.56
N VAL A 249 12.98 4.79 0.88
CA VAL A 249 13.08 5.77 -0.22
C VAL A 249 13.67 7.09 0.26
N GLY A 250 13.28 7.59 1.44
CA GLY A 250 13.89 8.79 2.03
C GLY A 250 15.39 8.68 2.26
N THR A 251 15.86 7.52 2.75
CA THR A 251 17.29 7.22 2.90
C THR A 251 17.98 7.15 1.54
N LEU A 252 17.39 6.48 0.56
CA LEU A 252 17.94 6.39 -0.80
C LEU A 252 18.04 7.75 -1.49
N ILE A 253 17.04 8.63 -1.31
CA ILE A 253 17.11 10.02 -1.78
C ILE A 253 18.27 10.76 -1.09
N SER A 254 18.47 10.55 0.21
CA SER A 254 19.57 11.17 0.95
C SER A 254 20.95 10.71 0.44
N ILE A 255 21.07 9.46 0.02
CA ILE A 255 22.27 8.91 -0.65
C ILE A 255 22.48 9.54 -2.03
N ALA A 256 21.40 9.63 -2.81
CA ALA A 256 21.42 10.17 -4.16
C ALA A 256 21.86 11.64 -4.18
N ILE A 257 21.47 12.43 -3.18
CA ILE A 257 21.88 13.85 -3.05
C ILE A 257 23.21 14.04 -2.27
N GLY A 258 23.95 12.96 -2.00
CA GLY A 258 25.27 13.02 -1.37
C GLY A 258 25.30 13.30 0.14
N LYS A 259 24.16 13.22 0.86
CA LYS A 259 24.14 13.37 2.33
C LYS A 259 24.52 12.11 3.10
N LEU A 260 24.49 10.97 2.43
CA LEU A 260 24.83 9.65 2.95
C LEU A 260 25.63 8.90 1.89
N GLU A 261 26.49 7.98 2.34
CA GLU A 261 27.10 6.99 1.47
C GLU A 261 26.20 5.75 1.38
N PRO A 262 26.20 5.03 0.24
CA PRO A 262 25.42 3.80 0.10
C PRO A 262 25.67 2.79 1.23
N ASP A 263 26.92 2.67 1.68
CA ASP A 263 27.33 1.74 2.73
C ASP A 263 26.73 2.06 4.11
N ASP A 264 26.22 3.29 4.35
CA ASP A 264 25.51 3.63 5.59
C ASP A 264 24.24 2.77 5.77
N ILE A 265 23.63 2.29 4.68
CA ILE A 265 22.49 1.35 4.76
C ILE A 265 22.91 0.05 5.44
N LYS A 266 24.12 -0.47 5.18
CA LYS A 266 24.59 -1.70 5.84
C LYS A 266 24.66 -1.50 7.34
N VAL A 267 25.20 -0.36 7.78
CA VAL A 267 25.25 0.01 9.20
C VAL A 267 23.85 0.09 9.80
N MET A 268 22.91 0.74 9.10
CA MET A 268 21.51 0.83 9.53
C MET A 268 20.80 -0.53 9.68
N LEU A 269 21.16 -1.51 8.85
CA LEU A 269 20.61 -2.87 8.90
C LEU A 269 21.31 -3.75 9.96
N GLN A 270 22.62 -3.58 10.15
CA GLN A 270 23.42 -4.31 11.15
C GLN A 270 23.18 -3.82 12.58
N VAL A 271 22.84 -2.54 12.75
CA VAL A 271 22.51 -1.93 14.04
C VAL A 271 21.03 -1.50 14.03
N PRO A 272 20.08 -2.44 14.10
CA PRO A 272 18.64 -2.15 13.98
C PRO A 272 18.14 -1.34 15.18
N SER A 273 17.88 -0.04 14.98
CA SER A 273 17.37 0.84 16.04
C SER A 273 16.69 2.07 15.46
N LYS A 274 15.71 2.62 16.19
CA LYS A 274 15.10 3.91 15.84
C LYS A 274 16.13 5.04 15.79
N HIS A 275 17.22 4.91 16.54
CA HIS A 275 18.30 5.90 16.65
C HIS A 275 19.31 5.79 15.50
N SER A 276 19.34 4.67 14.78
CA SER A 276 20.22 4.46 13.63
C SER A 276 19.74 5.18 12.37
N TRP A 277 18.49 5.66 12.35
CA TRP A 277 17.97 6.46 11.24
C TRP A 277 18.22 7.94 11.50
N HIS A 278 19.05 8.56 10.68
CA HIS A 278 19.45 9.95 10.87
C HIS A 278 18.25 10.91 10.83
N THR A 279 18.23 11.86 11.76
CA THR A 279 17.13 12.83 11.94
C THR A 279 16.96 13.81 10.78
N PHE A 280 18.00 14.02 9.97
CA PHE A 280 17.92 14.85 8.77
C PHE A 280 17.21 14.16 7.59
N ILE A 281 17.09 12.83 7.62
CA ILE A 281 16.39 12.07 6.59
C ILE A 281 14.90 12.38 6.69
N GLN A 282 14.30 12.76 5.58
CA GLN A 282 12.85 12.94 5.49
C GLN A 282 12.22 11.64 5.00
N ASN A 283 11.04 11.31 5.52
CA ASN A 283 10.24 10.23 4.92
C ASN A 283 9.88 10.63 3.49
N GLY A 284 9.94 9.68 2.56
CA GLY A 284 9.33 9.87 1.24
C GLY A 284 7.86 10.33 1.40
N PRO A 285 7.43 11.40 0.70
CA PRO A 285 6.02 11.78 0.62
C PRO A 285 5.13 10.60 0.24
N PRO A 286 3.92 10.50 0.83
CA PRO A 286 3.05 9.34 0.64
C PRO A 286 2.42 9.27 -0.76
N ASP A 287 2.20 10.42 -1.38
CA ASP A 287 1.55 10.61 -2.69
C ASP A 287 2.44 10.22 -3.89
N GLY A 288 3.71 9.92 -3.64
CA GLY A 288 4.57 9.21 -4.61
C GLY A 288 4.45 7.69 -4.56
N LEU A 289 3.80 7.12 -3.52
CA LEU A 289 3.76 5.67 -3.26
C LEU A 289 2.42 5.05 -3.68
N TYR A 290 2.51 3.90 -4.33
CA TYR A 290 1.38 3.12 -4.83
C TYR A 290 1.52 1.65 -4.40
N LEU A 291 0.47 1.07 -3.82
CA LEU A 291 0.32 -0.39 -3.78
C LEU A 291 -0.17 -0.87 -5.15
N CYS A 292 0.71 -1.52 -5.91
CA CYS A 292 0.46 -1.88 -7.31
C CYS A 292 -0.06 -3.29 -7.49
N ASN A 293 0.30 -4.22 -6.61
CA ASN A 293 -0.17 -5.59 -6.71
C ASN A 293 -0.18 -6.30 -5.36
N VAL A 294 -1.15 -7.20 -5.18
CA VAL A 294 -1.18 -8.19 -4.11
C VAL A 294 -1.35 -9.56 -4.77
N GLU A 295 -0.34 -10.40 -4.60
CA GLU A 295 -0.27 -11.72 -5.22
C GLU A 295 -0.79 -12.79 -4.25
N TYR A 296 -1.61 -13.69 -4.78
CA TYR A 296 -2.17 -14.85 -4.07
C TYR A 296 -1.94 -16.11 -4.91
N ASN A 297 -1.96 -17.29 -4.29
CA ASN A 297 -2.03 -18.52 -5.05
C ASN A 297 -3.38 -18.57 -5.79
N PRO A 298 -3.43 -18.88 -7.09
CA PRO A 298 -4.69 -18.94 -7.84
C PRO A 298 -5.73 -19.89 -7.22
N GLU A 299 -5.29 -21.00 -6.64
CA GLU A 299 -6.14 -21.98 -5.97
C GLU A 299 -6.82 -21.41 -4.71
N ASP A 300 -6.20 -20.46 -4.02
CA ASP A 300 -6.79 -19.80 -2.84
C ASP A 300 -7.95 -18.86 -3.23
N LEU A 301 -8.05 -18.51 -4.51
CA LEU A 301 -9.07 -17.60 -5.05
C LEU A 301 -10.31 -18.33 -5.58
N ILE A 302 -10.28 -19.67 -5.61
CA ILE A 302 -11.38 -20.50 -6.07
C ILE A 302 -12.12 -20.99 -4.83
N TYR A 303 -13.43 -20.71 -4.78
CA TYR A 303 -14.29 -21.31 -3.77
C TYR A 303 -14.45 -22.81 -4.04
N ASP A 304 -14.20 -23.60 -3.01
CA ASP A 304 -14.31 -25.06 -3.06
C ASP A 304 -15.06 -25.53 -1.81
N PRO A 305 -16.31 -26.02 -1.95
CA PRO A 305 -17.12 -26.44 -0.82
C PRO A 305 -16.51 -27.63 -0.04
N GLU A 306 -15.64 -28.45 -0.65
CA GLU A 306 -15.04 -29.62 0.00
C GLU A 306 -13.86 -29.23 0.90
N LYS A 307 -13.07 -28.21 0.51
CA LYS A 307 -11.98 -27.64 1.35
C LYS A 307 -12.47 -27.01 2.66
N SER A 308 -13.74 -26.60 2.71
CA SER A 308 -14.40 -26.07 3.90
C SER A 308 -14.53 -27.14 5.01
N ILE A 309 -14.81 -28.38 4.62
CA ILE A 309 -15.16 -29.49 5.52
C ILE A 309 -13.90 -30.15 6.11
N ALA A 310 -12.84 -30.28 5.31
CA ALA A 310 -11.58 -30.90 5.77
C ALA A 310 -10.93 -30.15 6.94
N ASN A 311 -11.00 -28.81 6.94
CA ASN A 311 -10.40 -27.99 8.00
C ASN A 311 -11.23 -27.92 9.29
N SER A 312 -12.55 -28.17 9.23
CA SER A 312 -13.36 -28.27 10.46
C SER A 312 -13.15 -29.60 11.19
N ILE A 313 -12.69 -30.64 10.48
CA ILE A 313 -12.34 -31.93 11.08
C ILE A 313 -10.98 -31.84 11.79
N VAL A 314 -9.96 -31.24 11.15
CA VAL A 314 -8.61 -31.08 11.74
C VAL A 314 -8.61 -30.23 13.00
N ASN A 315 -9.39 -29.12 13.04
CA ASN A 315 -9.47 -28.28 14.24
C ASN A 315 -10.19 -28.96 15.42
N ASN A 316 -11.01 -29.99 15.18
CA ASN A 316 -11.65 -30.74 16.26
C ASN A 316 -10.74 -31.83 16.84
N GLU A 317 -9.77 -32.34 16.09
CA GLU A 317 -8.78 -33.31 16.59
C GLU A 317 -7.68 -32.64 17.43
N GLU A 318 -7.33 -31.37 17.15
CA GLU A 318 -6.35 -30.61 17.95
C GLU A 318 -6.91 -30.10 19.29
N LEU A 319 -8.24 -30.08 19.48
CA LEU A 319 -8.89 -29.67 20.74
C LEU A 319 -9.00 -30.79 21.79
N ASP A 320 -8.75 -32.04 21.41
CA ASP A 320 -8.73 -33.19 22.34
C ASP A 320 -7.30 -33.54 22.82
N CYS A 321 -6.29 -32.74 22.46
CA CYS A 321 -4.90 -32.92 22.85
C CYS A 321 -4.22 -31.57 23.19
N GLU A 322 -4.73 -30.84 24.19
CA GLU A 322 -3.93 -29.91 25.02
C GLU A 322 -4.59 -29.60 26.37
#